data_AF-A0A1Z5KPV9-F1
#
_entry.id   AF-A0A1Z5KPV9-F1
#
_cell.length_a   1.000
_cell.length_b   1.000
_cell.length_c   1.000
_cell.angle_alpha   90.00
_cell.angle_beta   90.00
_cell.angle_gamma   90.00
#
_symmetry.space_group_name_H-M   'P 1'
#
loop_
_entity.id
_entity.type
_entity.pdbx_description
1 polymer ?
#
loop_
_entity_poly.entity_id
_entity_poly.type
_entity_poly.pdbx_seq_one_letter_code
_entity_poly.pdbx_strand_id
1 'polypeptide(L)'
;MTRCISRSIHLFYLLVACSHAYMTLPWRPEQYPHPDLDARVCRTEYHRFCDPDQILMESEIQSVEAYLRKDRRLECQENMYEVQFGVAIVKQMELNGSLALNAAEAFARTIHDSWGVGQQTSCGDTGALLFLSEHDRTLYISRGSALETYLTNARIDKIVAAMRPYLRKQQYGRAILEGLRQMDHWMEQGPATEDENSPGWAPVVIVVIFVAVFVGVVVYAAQEQKREREQYARIQYHLSELDQQQAQAKQGQYHSTSCPICLDDFQTTHTHPMMGSDGLPVRYLRCGHVLDETCWRDWTATRFDITCPICREPVSSRLQEDTERHELLRHRWDDELRQRRYREERNFRLHRLQSRYPRHIRPSLIQTWTSAQYSGLLAQDPAFVRLDPRLRDTTNTTSSNSHSSGFGGGRSSGGGGGTW
;
A
#
# COMPACT_ATOMS: atom_id res chain seq x y z
N MET A 1 83.01 17.04 -18.82
CA MET A 1 82.74 17.20 -17.37
C MET A 1 81.79 18.38 -17.26
N THR A 2 80.48 18.21 -17.17
CA THR A 2 79.74 17.84 -15.95
C THR A 2 78.32 17.39 -16.34
N ARG A 3 78.03 16.10 -16.13
CA ARG A 3 76.67 15.56 -16.01
C ARG A 3 76.47 15.16 -14.54
N CYS A 4 75.21 15.09 -14.12
CA CYS A 4 74.74 14.53 -12.83
C CYS A 4 74.85 15.42 -11.58
N ILE A 5 74.01 16.46 -11.47
CA ILE A 5 73.42 16.84 -10.17
C ILE A 5 71.97 17.31 -10.42
N SER A 6 71.09 16.37 -10.75
CA SER A 6 69.64 16.61 -10.75
C SER A 6 68.95 15.27 -10.61
N ARG A 7 68.92 14.74 -9.38
CA ARG A 7 68.05 13.60 -9.00
C ARG A 7 68.00 13.21 -7.51
N SER A 8 68.58 13.99 -6.59
CA SER A 8 68.67 13.55 -5.17
C SER A 8 67.93 14.39 -4.13
N ILE A 9 67.09 15.37 -4.51
CA ILE A 9 66.39 16.24 -3.52
C ILE A 9 64.86 16.00 -3.49
N HIS A 10 64.28 15.35 -4.50
CA HIS A 10 62.83 15.05 -4.50
C HIS A 10 62.45 13.72 -3.85
N LEU A 11 63.41 12.86 -3.47
CA LEU A 11 63.10 11.58 -2.82
C LEU A 11 63.04 11.66 -1.28
N PHE A 12 63.41 12.79 -0.68
CA PHE A 12 63.39 12.97 0.78
C PHE A 12 62.16 13.73 1.30
N TYR A 13 61.42 14.44 0.42
CA TYR A 13 60.17 15.13 0.77
C TYR A 13 58.89 14.31 0.52
N LEU A 14 59.02 13.09 -0.03
CA LEU A 14 57.90 12.16 -0.24
C LEU A 14 57.81 11.06 0.85
N LEU A 15 58.54 11.20 1.96
CA LEU A 15 58.50 10.27 3.09
C LEU A 15 58.08 10.92 4.43
N VAL A 16 57.62 12.18 4.43
CA VAL A 16 57.12 12.87 5.65
C VAL A 16 55.77 13.57 5.41
N ALA A 17 54.88 12.89 4.68
CA ALA A 17 53.46 13.24 4.63
C ALA A 17 52.56 12.00 4.72
N CYS A 18 53.05 10.92 5.35
CA CYS A 18 52.17 9.94 6.00
C CYS A 18 51.79 10.53 7.37
N SER A 19 51.04 11.62 7.35
CA SER A 19 50.31 12.08 8.53
C SER A 19 49.31 10.98 8.88
N HIS A 20 49.71 10.17 9.85
CA HIS A 20 48.94 9.22 10.62
C HIS A 20 47.42 9.45 10.56
N ALA A 21 46.77 8.89 9.55
CA ALA A 21 45.40 8.48 9.70
C ALA A 21 45.45 7.24 10.61
N TYR A 22 45.52 7.46 11.92
CA TYR A 22 45.14 6.43 12.88
C TYR A 22 43.67 6.12 12.56
N MET A 23 43.43 5.09 11.77
CA MET A 23 42.11 4.49 11.66
C MET A 23 41.84 3.86 13.03
N THR A 24 41.16 4.62 13.88
CA THR A 24 40.58 4.10 15.12
C THR A 24 39.62 2.99 14.72
N LEU A 25 39.93 1.75 15.12
CA LEU A 25 39.03 0.63 14.90
C LEU A 25 37.70 0.91 15.62
N PRO A 26 36.56 0.50 15.05
CA PRO A 26 35.27 0.65 15.73
C PRO A 26 35.28 -0.06 17.08
N TRP A 27 34.77 0.60 18.12
CA TRP A 27 34.72 0.03 19.45
C TRP A 27 33.67 -1.09 19.53
N ARG A 28 34.03 -2.14 20.26
CA ARG A 28 33.09 -3.14 20.77
C ARG A 28 32.75 -2.83 22.23
N PRO A 29 31.52 -3.08 22.68
CA PRO A 29 31.14 -2.84 24.07
C PRO A 29 32.06 -3.57 25.06
N GLU A 30 32.46 -4.80 24.75
CA GLU A 30 33.28 -5.64 25.64
C GLU A 30 34.75 -5.19 25.71
N GLN A 31 35.18 -4.38 24.74
CA GLN A 31 36.55 -3.86 24.66
C GLN A 31 36.66 -2.42 25.13
N TYR A 32 35.53 -1.77 25.42
CA TYR A 32 35.50 -0.38 25.86
C TYR A 32 36.14 -0.27 27.26
N PRO A 33 37.06 0.70 27.46
CA PRO A 33 37.81 0.81 28.71
C PRO A 33 36.91 1.07 29.91
N HIS A 34 37.30 0.49 31.05
CA HIS A 34 36.60 0.70 32.31
C HIS A 34 37.28 1.86 33.06
N PRO A 35 36.58 2.93 33.45
CA PRO A 35 37.19 4.13 34.04
C PRO A 35 38.01 3.84 35.31
N ASP A 36 37.58 2.88 36.13
CA ASP A 36 38.32 2.47 37.34
C ASP A 36 39.64 1.74 37.06
N LEU A 37 39.71 1.02 35.95
CA LEU A 37 40.87 0.19 35.58
C LEU A 37 41.81 0.95 34.64
N ASP A 38 41.22 1.79 33.78
CA ASP A 38 41.86 2.41 32.63
C ASP A 38 41.76 3.95 32.68
N ALA A 39 41.85 4.56 33.86
CA ALA A 39 41.71 6.01 34.06
C ALA A 39 42.55 6.88 33.09
N ARG A 40 43.75 6.41 32.72
CA ARG A 40 44.61 7.09 31.73
C ARG A 40 44.03 7.06 30.32
N VAL A 41 43.41 5.95 29.92
CA VAL A 41 42.76 5.81 28.62
C VAL A 41 41.50 6.65 28.61
N CYS A 42 40.71 6.60 29.68
CA CYS A 42 39.48 7.38 29.82
C CYS A 42 39.70 8.89 29.98
N ARG A 43 40.93 9.33 30.32
CA ARG A 43 41.31 10.73 30.55
C ARG A 43 40.54 11.41 31.68
N THR A 44 40.19 10.66 32.72
CA THR A 44 39.37 11.13 33.84
C THR A 44 39.68 10.31 35.08
N GLU A 45 39.57 10.94 36.24
CA GLU A 45 39.62 10.28 37.55
C GLU A 45 38.21 9.92 38.07
N TYR A 46 37.16 10.32 37.34
CA TYR A 46 35.78 10.00 37.68
C TYR A 46 35.36 8.62 37.15
N HIS A 47 34.91 7.77 38.07
CA HIS A 47 34.56 6.34 37.90
C HIS A 47 33.42 6.03 36.90
N ARG A 48 32.75 7.03 36.32
CA ARG A 48 31.59 6.82 35.41
C ARG A 48 31.65 7.72 34.17
N PHE A 49 32.83 8.18 33.80
CA PHE A 49 33.06 8.95 32.59
C PHE A 49 34.23 8.34 31.81
N CYS A 50 34.16 8.31 30.49
CA CYS A 50 35.29 7.88 29.66
C CYS A 50 35.24 8.49 28.25
N ASP A 51 36.35 9.07 27.81
CA ASP A 51 36.59 9.61 26.45
C ASP A 51 37.92 9.07 25.88
N PRO A 52 37.97 7.80 25.43
CA PRO A 52 39.20 7.16 24.98
C PRO A 52 39.72 7.69 23.63
N ASP A 53 38.84 8.20 22.78
CA ASP A 53 39.19 8.69 21.43
C ASP A 53 39.51 10.19 21.38
N GLN A 54 39.55 10.84 22.55
CA GLN A 54 39.90 12.26 22.71
C GLN A 54 38.96 13.21 21.95
N ILE A 55 37.67 12.93 21.99
CA ILE A 55 36.65 13.74 21.32
C ILE A 55 36.41 15.04 22.09
N LEU A 56 36.56 15.02 23.42
CA LEU A 56 36.37 16.18 24.27
C LEU A 56 37.69 16.89 24.58
N MET A 57 37.60 18.22 24.63
CA MET A 57 38.68 19.06 25.16
C MET A 57 38.80 18.90 26.68
N GLU A 58 39.99 19.13 27.23
CA GLU A 58 40.25 19.01 28.67
C GLU A 58 39.31 19.86 29.54
N SER A 59 38.97 21.07 29.09
CA SER A 59 38.02 21.95 29.79
C SER A 59 36.59 21.41 29.76
N GLU A 60 36.22 20.68 28.70
CA GLU A 60 34.90 20.04 28.60
C GLU A 60 34.82 18.81 29.51
N ILE A 61 35.89 18.00 29.56
CA ILE A 61 36.04 16.89 30.50
C ILE A 61 35.82 17.39 31.94
N GLN A 62 36.56 18.42 32.35
CA GLN A 62 36.43 19.01 33.69
C GLN A 62 35.00 19.50 33.97
N SER A 63 34.34 20.09 32.97
CA SER A 63 32.96 20.58 33.11
C SER A 63 31.95 19.44 33.26
N VAL A 64 32.10 18.37 32.47
CA VAL A 64 31.25 17.17 32.53
C VAL A 64 31.46 16.44 33.86
N GLU A 65 32.70 16.21 34.27
CA GLU A 65 33.01 15.57 35.54
C GLU A 65 32.45 16.35 36.74
N ALA A 66 32.64 17.68 36.76
CA ALA A 66 32.11 18.53 37.82
C ALA A 66 30.58 18.41 37.90
N TYR A 67 29.90 18.24 36.77
CA TYR A 67 28.47 18.01 36.71
C TYR A 67 28.05 16.62 37.21
N LEU A 68 28.81 15.58 36.86
CA LEU A 68 28.54 14.20 37.26
C LEU A 68 28.74 13.98 38.77
N ARG A 69 29.60 14.76 39.44
CA ARG A 69 29.83 14.72 40.90
C ARG A 69 28.69 15.30 41.76
N LYS A 70 27.68 15.93 41.17
CA LYS A 70 26.52 16.45 41.93
C LYS A 70 25.79 15.31 42.65
N ASP A 71 25.49 15.51 43.94
CA ASP A 71 24.63 14.61 44.72
C ASP A 71 23.20 14.69 44.17
N ARG A 72 22.65 13.55 43.79
CA ARG A 72 21.28 13.38 43.33
C ARG A 72 20.67 12.28 44.16
N ARG A 73 19.47 12.53 44.69
CA ARG A 73 18.78 11.54 45.52
C ARG A 73 17.38 11.30 45.00
N LEU A 74 16.98 10.04 45.05
CA LEU A 74 15.66 9.57 44.68
C LEU A 74 14.99 9.01 45.93
N GLU A 75 13.79 9.50 46.21
CA GLU A 75 12.93 8.89 47.20
C GLU A 75 12.27 7.64 46.60
N CYS A 76 12.50 6.50 47.24
CA CYS A 76 11.88 5.23 46.90
C CYS A 76 11.33 4.63 48.20
N GLN A 77 10.01 4.55 48.28
CA GLN A 77 9.29 4.15 49.49
C GLN A 77 9.64 5.07 50.67
N GLU A 78 10.35 4.58 51.69
CA GLU A 78 10.73 5.34 52.88
C GLU A 78 12.24 5.69 52.91
N ASN A 79 13.00 5.33 51.86
CA ASN A 79 14.45 5.51 51.81
C ASN A 79 14.87 6.43 50.67
N MET A 80 15.94 7.18 50.92
CA MET A 80 16.61 8.02 49.93
C MET A 80 17.80 7.26 49.36
N TYR A 81 17.83 7.08 48.05
CA TYR A 81 18.92 6.42 47.34
C TYR A 81 19.66 7.40 46.44
N GLU A 82 20.96 7.19 46.26
CA GLU A 82 21.77 7.99 45.35
C GLU A 82 21.43 7.64 43.90
N VAL A 83 21.27 8.66 43.06
CA VAL A 83 21.11 8.53 41.61
C VAL A 83 22.45 8.83 40.94
N GLN A 84 22.91 7.91 40.11
CA GLN A 84 24.24 7.99 39.50
C GLN A 84 24.12 8.12 38.00
N PHE A 85 24.79 9.14 37.45
CA PHE A 85 24.88 9.32 36.00
C PHE A 85 26.26 8.92 35.50
N GLY A 86 26.30 8.34 34.30
CA GLY A 86 27.52 8.01 33.57
C GLY A 86 27.51 8.52 32.14
N VAL A 87 28.69 8.72 31.58
CA VAL A 87 28.87 9.18 30.19
C VAL A 87 29.97 8.36 29.50
N ALA A 88 29.64 7.79 28.35
CA ALA A 88 30.58 7.10 27.48
C ALA A 88 30.53 7.74 26.08
N ILE A 89 31.69 8.08 25.53
CA ILE A 89 31.80 8.67 24.20
C ILE A 89 32.85 7.95 23.37
N VAL A 90 32.51 7.59 22.15
CA VAL A 90 33.40 6.92 21.19
C VAL A 90 33.39 7.64 19.86
N LYS A 91 34.47 7.47 19.11
CA LYS A 91 34.55 7.97 17.75
C LYS A 91 33.65 7.16 16.84
N GLN A 92 33.70 5.84 16.96
CA GLN A 92 32.88 4.92 16.17
C GLN A 92 32.61 3.64 16.94
N MET A 93 31.41 3.07 16.77
CA MET A 93 31.03 1.77 17.34
C MET A 93 30.89 0.71 16.25
N GLU A 94 31.03 -0.56 16.63
CA GLU A 94 30.80 -1.69 15.71
C GLU A 94 29.30 -1.91 15.50
N LEU A 95 28.86 -1.90 14.23
CA LEU A 95 27.44 -2.02 13.88
C LEU A 95 26.98 -3.48 13.64
N ASN A 96 27.88 -4.39 13.24
CA ASN A 96 27.57 -5.80 12.95
C ASN A 96 26.31 -6.03 12.08
N GLY A 97 26.05 -5.15 11.11
CA GLY A 97 24.87 -5.23 10.22
C GLY A 97 23.54 -4.78 10.86
N SER A 98 23.56 -4.30 12.10
CA SER A 98 22.41 -3.69 12.77
C SER A 98 22.25 -2.21 12.43
N LEU A 99 21.06 -1.68 12.66
CA LEU A 99 20.80 -0.24 12.58
C LEU A 99 21.61 0.47 13.68
N ALA A 100 22.22 1.62 13.36
CA ALA A 100 23.06 2.38 14.30
C ALA A 100 22.41 2.63 15.67
N LEU A 101 21.11 2.92 15.70
CA LEU A 101 20.37 3.12 16.95
C LEU A 101 20.32 1.85 17.82
N ASN A 102 20.11 0.69 17.22
CA ASN A 102 20.05 -0.58 17.94
C ASN A 102 21.45 -0.99 18.46
N ALA A 103 22.49 -0.71 17.66
CA ALA A 103 23.88 -0.90 18.09
C ALA A 103 24.21 0.01 19.29
N ALA A 104 23.83 1.29 19.22
CA ALA A 104 24.04 2.25 20.31
C ALA A 104 23.26 1.86 21.57
N GLU A 105 22.04 1.34 21.42
CA GLU A 105 21.28 0.80 22.55
C GLU A 105 22.03 -0.35 23.22
N ALA A 106 22.42 -1.37 22.44
CA ALA A 106 23.14 -2.52 22.99
C ALA A 106 24.44 -2.08 23.66
N PHE A 107 25.20 -1.20 23.01
CA PHE A 107 26.45 -0.65 23.54
C PHE A 107 26.22 0.07 24.87
N ALA A 108 25.29 1.04 24.90
CA ALA A 108 24.98 1.81 26.10
C ALA A 108 24.58 0.91 27.27
N ARG A 109 23.73 -0.10 27.01
CA ARG A 109 23.27 -1.03 28.03
C ARG A 109 24.41 -1.90 28.57
N THR A 110 25.25 -2.44 27.69
CA THR A 110 26.42 -3.23 28.11
C THR A 110 27.39 -2.40 28.96
N ILE A 111 27.64 -1.14 28.58
CA ILE A 111 28.51 -0.26 29.36
C ILE A 111 27.87 0.09 30.70
N HIS A 112 26.59 0.47 30.71
CA HIS A 112 25.81 0.76 31.91
C HIS A 112 25.94 -0.38 32.93
N ASP A 113 25.70 -1.60 32.49
CA ASP A 113 25.75 -2.80 33.33
C ASP A 113 27.21 -3.11 33.76
N SER A 114 28.18 -3.00 32.85
CA SER A 114 29.59 -3.32 33.13
C SER A 114 30.24 -2.35 34.12
N TRP A 115 29.88 -1.06 34.04
CA TRP A 115 30.38 -0.02 34.94
C TRP A 115 29.62 0.01 36.26
N GLY A 116 28.51 -0.73 36.38
CA GLY A 116 27.65 -0.72 37.55
C GLY A 116 27.15 0.70 37.87
N VAL A 117 26.75 1.46 36.84
CA VAL A 117 26.22 2.82 37.07
C VAL A 117 24.88 2.68 37.79
N GLY A 118 24.77 3.21 39.00
CA GLY A 118 23.56 3.12 39.79
C GLY A 118 23.70 2.23 41.02
N GLN A 119 22.66 2.21 41.84
CA GLN A 119 22.55 1.33 42.99
C GLN A 119 21.32 0.45 42.82
N GLN A 120 21.46 -0.84 43.10
CA GLN A 120 20.33 -1.75 43.14
C GLN A 120 19.50 -1.49 44.40
N THR A 121 18.26 -1.05 44.23
CA THR A 121 17.33 -0.74 45.33
C THR A 121 16.07 -1.62 45.28
N SER A 122 15.16 -1.41 46.23
CA SER A 122 13.82 -2.04 46.21
C SER A 122 12.93 -1.55 45.05
N CYS A 123 13.15 -0.34 44.54
CA CYS A 123 12.45 0.18 43.35
C CYS A 123 13.16 -0.16 42.03
N GLY A 124 14.32 -0.82 42.10
CA GLY A 124 15.15 -1.11 40.94
C GLY A 124 16.45 -0.30 40.93
N ASP A 125 17.05 -0.20 39.76
CA ASP A 125 18.35 0.46 39.58
C ASP A 125 18.21 1.98 39.39
N THR A 126 19.04 2.75 40.08
CA THR A 126 19.07 4.22 40.11
C THR A 126 20.10 4.83 39.15
N GLY A 127 20.64 4.03 38.23
CA GLY A 127 21.62 4.46 37.24
C GLY A 127 21.01 5.07 35.97
N ALA A 128 21.73 6.00 35.34
CA ALA A 128 21.51 6.34 33.95
C ALA A 128 22.83 6.60 33.22
N LEU A 129 22.96 6.10 31.99
CA LEU A 129 24.17 6.23 31.19
C LEU A 129 23.86 6.85 29.83
N LEU A 130 24.54 7.95 29.51
CA LEU A 130 24.51 8.60 28.21
C LEU A 130 25.68 8.08 27.36
N PHE A 131 25.35 7.41 26.26
CA PHE A 131 26.30 6.94 25.27
C PHE A 131 26.22 7.79 23.99
N LEU A 132 27.38 8.11 23.41
CA LEU A 132 27.50 8.93 22.21
C LEU A 132 28.54 8.35 21.24
N SER A 133 28.15 8.03 20.00
CA SER A 133 29.06 7.71 18.90
C SER A 133 29.13 8.87 17.91
N GLU A 134 30.32 9.46 17.77
CA GLU A 134 30.54 10.66 16.96
C GLU A 134 30.34 10.42 15.45
N HIS A 135 31.03 9.42 14.91
CA HIS A 135 31.04 9.09 13.49
C HIS A 135 29.70 8.49 13.03
N ASP A 136 29.08 7.67 13.88
CA ASP A 136 27.78 7.04 13.57
C ASP A 136 26.60 7.99 13.83
N ARG A 137 26.89 9.21 14.31
CA ARG A 137 25.92 10.27 14.64
C ARG A 137 24.72 9.76 15.44
N THR A 138 25.01 8.91 16.42
CA THR A 138 23.98 8.22 17.20
C THR A 138 24.27 8.37 18.69
N LEU A 139 23.22 8.66 19.46
CA LEU A 139 23.27 8.70 20.92
C LEU A 139 22.17 7.85 21.50
N TYR A 140 22.43 7.31 22.68
CA TYR A 140 21.45 6.54 23.43
C TYR A 140 21.60 6.81 24.92
N ILE A 141 20.48 7.01 25.61
CA ILE A 141 20.43 7.16 27.07
C ILE A 141 19.80 5.90 27.64
N SER A 142 20.61 5.10 28.33
CA SER A 142 20.17 3.95 29.10
C SER A 142 19.76 4.39 30.50
N ARG A 143 18.71 3.78 31.06
CA ARG A 143 18.25 4.05 32.42
C ARG A 143 17.95 2.75 33.19
N GLY A 144 18.17 2.81 34.49
CA GLY A 144 17.73 1.81 35.44
C GLY A 144 16.21 1.88 35.67
N SER A 145 15.67 0.80 36.23
CA SER A 145 14.22 0.65 36.44
C SER A 145 13.64 1.60 37.49
N ALA A 146 14.42 2.04 38.48
CA ALA A 146 13.92 3.00 39.47
C ALA A 146 13.68 4.39 38.85
N LEU A 147 14.37 4.71 37.76
CA LEU A 147 14.22 5.98 37.03
C LEU A 147 13.15 5.94 35.95
N GLU A 148 12.42 4.83 35.80
CA GLU A 148 11.46 4.64 34.71
C GLU A 148 10.34 5.66 34.67
N THR A 149 9.80 6.00 35.83
CA THR A 149 8.73 6.98 35.95
C THR A 149 9.25 8.41 35.82
N TYR A 150 10.52 8.66 36.10
CA TYR A 150 11.13 10.00 36.06
C TYR A 150 11.70 10.35 34.67
N LEU A 151 12.42 9.40 34.08
CA LEU A 151 13.05 9.50 32.76
C LEU A 151 12.33 8.59 31.76
N THR A 152 11.03 8.83 31.53
CA THR A 152 10.25 8.07 30.55
C THR A 152 10.86 8.17 29.15
N ASN A 153 10.54 7.22 28.26
CA ASN A 153 11.07 7.25 26.89
C ASN A 153 10.70 8.57 26.17
N ALA A 154 9.49 9.10 26.40
CA ALA A 154 9.06 10.38 25.87
C ALA A 154 9.89 11.57 26.40
N ARG A 155 10.29 11.54 27.67
CA ARG A 155 11.19 12.56 28.25
C ARG A 155 12.62 12.41 27.73
N ILE A 156 13.11 11.18 27.59
CA ILE A 156 14.41 10.91 26.95
C ILE A 156 14.42 11.44 25.51
N ASP A 157 13.35 11.26 24.74
CA ASP A 157 13.25 11.82 23.39
C ASP A 157 13.33 13.36 23.38
N LYS A 158 12.73 14.02 24.39
CA LYS A 158 12.86 15.48 24.58
C LYS A 158 14.31 15.86 24.94
N ILE A 159 14.99 15.09 25.80
CA ILE A 159 16.41 15.28 26.13
C ILE A 159 17.26 15.17 24.87
N VAL A 160 17.11 14.09 24.10
CA VAL A 160 17.80 13.87 22.81
C VAL A 160 17.49 15.03 21.84
N ALA A 161 16.25 15.51 21.80
CA ALA A 161 15.87 16.67 21.00
C ALA A 161 16.61 17.96 21.40
N ALA A 162 16.79 18.21 22.69
CA ALA A 162 17.53 19.37 23.19
C ALA A 162 19.04 19.27 22.89
N MET A 163 19.61 18.06 22.85
CA MET A 163 21.03 17.84 22.52
C MET A 163 21.33 18.04 21.03
N ARG A 164 20.41 17.65 20.13
CA ARG A 164 20.60 17.63 18.66
C ARG A 164 21.21 18.91 18.07
N PRO A 165 20.78 20.14 18.44
CA PRO A 165 21.34 21.37 17.90
C PRO A 165 22.85 21.54 18.17
N TYR A 166 23.35 21.09 19.33
CA TYR A 166 24.77 21.17 19.68
C TYR A 166 25.58 20.09 18.98
N LEU A 167 25.03 18.88 18.87
CA LEU A 167 25.67 17.76 18.17
C LEU A 167 25.85 18.05 16.68
N ARG A 168 24.87 18.68 16.03
CA ARG A 168 24.98 19.13 14.64
C ARG A 168 26.06 20.18 14.42
N LYS A 169 26.39 20.96 15.45
CA LYS A 169 27.48 21.95 15.45
C LYS A 169 28.81 21.35 15.93
N GLN A 170 28.89 20.04 16.14
CA GLN A 170 30.06 19.34 16.68
C GLN A 170 30.51 19.87 18.05
N GLN A 171 29.57 20.43 18.84
CA GLN A 171 29.83 20.89 20.20
C GLN A 171 29.49 19.77 21.19
N TYR A 172 30.28 18.69 21.18
CA TYR A 172 29.97 17.46 21.92
C TYR A 172 29.93 17.66 23.44
N GLY A 173 30.89 18.37 24.03
CA GLY A 173 30.89 18.66 25.47
C GLY A 173 29.66 19.46 25.90
N ARG A 174 29.24 20.46 25.10
CA ARG A 174 28.00 21.21 25.35
C ARG A 174 26.75 20.35 25.21
N ALA A 175 26.71 19.45 24.22
CA ALA A 175 25.60 18.54 24.03
C ALA A 175 25.44 17.60 25.23
N ILE A 176 26.54 17.01 25.71
CA ILE A 176 26.54 16.12 26.88
C ILE A 176 26.05 16.88 28.12
N LEU A 177 26.59 18.07 28.38
CA LEU A 177 26.16 18.90 29.50
C LEU A 177 24.68 19.27 29.42
N GLU A 178 24.17 19.58 28.22
CA GLU A 178 22.74 19.84 28.01
C GLU A 178 21.91 18.59 28.31
N GLY A 179 22.34 17.42 27.83
CA GLY A 179 21.70 16.14 28.13
C GLY A 179 21.58 15.89 29.63
N LEU A 180 22.69 16.02 30.36
CA LEU A 180 22.74 15.85 31.81
C LEU A 180 21.86 16.87 32.56
N ARG A 181 21.83 18.13 32.11
CA ARG A 181 20.95 19.17 32.68
C ARG A 181 19.47 18.85 32.48
N GLN A 182 19.10 18.39 31.30
CA GLN A 182 17.72 18.02 31.00
C GLN A 182 17.31 16.79 31.82
N MET A 183 18.20 15.82 32.01
CA MET A 183 17.95 14.68 32.91
C MET A 183 17.69 15.15 34.35
N ASP A 184 18.52 16.04 34.91
CA ASP A 184 18.28 16.62 36.23
C ASP A 184 16.94 17.37 36.29
N HIS A 185 16.62 18.16 35.27
CA HIS A 185 15.37 18.90 35.21
C HIS A 185 14.14 17.98 35.30
N TRP A 186 14.14 16.86 34.58
CA TRP A 186 13.04 15.88 34.64
C TRP A 186 13.00 15.12 35.97
N MET A 187 14.16 14.87 36.59
CA MET A 187 14.23 14.29 37.93
C MET A 187 13.64 15.24 38.98
N GLU A 188 13.94 16.54 38.91
CA GLU A 188 13.40 17.57 39.80
C GLU A 188 11.88 17.77 39.65
N GLN A 189 11.35 17.61 38.43
CA GLN A 189 9.90 17.67 38.20
C GLN A 189 9.13 16.49 38.79
N GLY A 190 9.80 15.37 39.09
CA GLY A 190 9.18 14.17 39.63
C GLY A 190 8.65 13.20 38.57
N PRO A 191 7.93 12.15 38.99
CA PRO A 191 7.46 11.10 38.09
C PRO A 191 6.42 11.62 37.08
N ALA A 192 6.41 11.05 35.88
CA ALA A 192 5.50 11.41 34.80
C ALA A 192 4.05 11.13 35.19
N THR A 193 3.17 12.08 34.85
CA THR A 193 1.72 11.91 34.99
C THR A 193 1.18 11.01 33.89
N GLU A 194 0.02 10.40 34.12
CA GLU A 194 -0.62 9.52 33.12
C GLU A 194 -0.86 10.24 31.78
N ASP A 195 -1.14 11.54 31.82
CA ASP A 195 -1.34 12.37 30.63
C ASP A 195 -0.07 12.53 29.77
N GLU A 196 1.13 12.48 30.36
CA GLU A 196 2.39 12.63 29.62
C GLU A 196 2.79 11.35 28.85
N ASN A 197 2.38 10.18 29.32
CA ASN A 197 2.65 8.89 28.69
C ASN A 197 1.56 8.44 27.69
N SER A 198 0.46 9.19 27.59
CA SER A 198 -0.62 8.94 26.64
C SER A 198 -0.14 9.14 25.20
N PRO A 199 -0.15 8.09 24.33
CA PRO A 199 0.00 8.32 22.91
C PRO A 199 -1.22 9.13 22.46
N GLY A 200 -1.01 10.41 22.15
CA GLY A 200 -2.08 11.33 21.74
C GLY A 200 -2.93 10.76 20.59
N TRP A 201 -4.07 11.37 20.24
CA TRP A 201 -5.11 10.83 19.34
C TRP A 201 -4.68 10.33 17.94
N ALA A 202 -3.45 10.56 17.50
CA ALA A 202 -2.92 10.20 16.18
C ALA A 202 -3.04 8.70 15.78
N PRO A 203 -2.70 7.69 16.61
CA PRO A 203 -2.79 6.29 16.19
C PRO A 203 -4.25 5.84 16.06
N VAL A 204 -5.17 6.41 16.85
CA VAL A 204 -6.61 6.13 16.73
C VAL A 204 -7.13 6.59 15.37
N VAL A 205 -6.76 7.80 14.93
CA VAL A 205 -7.18 8.33 13.62
C VAL A 205 -6.62 7.50 12.47
N ILE A 206 -5.37 7.04 12.56
CA ILE A 206 -4.76 6.17 11.56
C ILE A 206 -5.57 4.88 11.42
N VAL A 207 -5.89 4.21 12.54
CA VAL A 207 -6.68 2.97 12.53
C VAL A 207 -8.06 3.18 11.90
N VAL A 208 -8.74 4.29 12.24
CA VAL A 208 -10.06 4.60 11.67
C VAL A 208 -10.00 4.80 10.16
N ILE A 209 -8.97 5.48 9.64
CA ILE A 209 -8.79 5.67 8.19
C ILE A 209 -8.57 4.33 7.49
N PHE A 210 -7.73 3.45 8.04
CA PHE A 210 -7.50 2.12 7.47
C PHE A 210 -8.78 1.28 7.42
N VAL A 211 -9.59 1.30 8.48
CA VAL A 211 -10.87 0.60 8.52
C VAL A 211 -11.83 1.16 7.48
N ALA A 212 -11.94 2.49 7.35
CA ALA A 212 -12.82 3.12 6.37
C ALA A 212 -12.44 2.77 4.92
N VAL A 213 -11.13 2.77 4.60
CA VAL A 213 -10.63 2.36 3.28
C VAL A 213 -10.94 0.88 3.01
N PHE A 214 -10.68 0.00 3.99
CA PHE A 214 -10.96 -1.43 3.84
C PHE A 214 -12.45 -1.70 3.58
N VAL A 215 -13.33 -1.09 4.39
CA VAL A 215 -14.80 -1.18 4.19
C VAL A 215 -15.18 -0.63 2.81
N GLY A 216 -14.62 0.50 2.39
CA GLY A 216 -14.85 1.07 1.07
C GLY A 216 -14.48 0.13 -0.07
N VAL A 217 -13.32 -0.55 0.01
CA VAL A 217 -12.88 -1.53 -0.98
C VAL A 217 -13.81 -2.74 -1.02
N VAL A 218 -14.22 -3.28 0.13
CA VAL A 218 -15.14 -4.42 0.21
C VAL A 218 -16.50 -4.08 -0.39
N VAL A 219 -17.05 -2.91 -0.04
CA VAL A 219 -18.33 -2.44 -0.60
C VAL A 219 -18.22 -2.22 -2.11
N TYR A 220 -17.14 -1.59 -2.58
CA TYR A 220 -16.90 -1.38 -4.00
C TYR A 220 -16.82 -2.71 -4.77
N ALA A 221 -16.06 -3.68 -4.25
CA ALA A 221 -15.94 -5.01 -4.86
C ALA A 221 -17.28 -5.75 -4.90
N ALA A 222 -18.07 -5.70 -3.82
CA ALA A 222 -19.39 -6.31 -3.77
C ALA A 222 -20.38 -5.67 -4.75
N GLN A 223 -20.34 -4.34 -4.90
CA GLN A 223 -21.17 -3.61 -5.86
C GLN A 223 -20.80 -3.96 -7.31
N GLU A 224 -19.51 -4.01 -7.64
CA GLU A 224 -19.08 -4.38 -8.99
C GLU A 224 -19.49 -5.82 -9.33
N GLN A 225 -19.32 -6.74 -8.38
CA GLN A 225 -19.76 -8.14 -8.56
C GLN A 225 -21.27 -8.24 -8.78
N LYS A 226 -22.08 -7.43 -8.09
CA LYS A 226 -23.53 -7.37 -8.30
C LYS A 226 -23.87 -6.85 -9.71
N ARG A 227 -23.22 -5.78 -10.17
CA ARG A 227 -23.43 -5.19 -11.51
C ARG A 227 -23.10 -6.18 -12.63
N GLU A 228 -21.98 -6.89 -12.52
CA GLU A 228 -21.59 -7.91 -13.51
C GLU A 228 -22.62 -9.04 -13.59
N ARG A 229 -23.16 -9.49 -12.45
CA ARG A 229 -24.19 -10.55 -12.40
C ARG A 229 -25.50 -10.11 -13.07
N GLU A 230 -25.94 -8.88 -12.84
CA GLU A 230 -27.16 -8.32 -13.46
C GLU A 230 -27.01 -8.19 -14.98
N GLN A 231 -25.84 -7.73 -15.46
CA GLN A 231 -25.56 -7.63 -16.90
C GLN A 231 -25.55 -9.01 -17.56
N TYR A 232 -24.86 -9.98 -16.96
CA TYR A 232 -24.82 -11.34 -17.49
C TYR A 232 -26.23 -11.96 -17.58
N ALA A 233 -27.06 -11.78 -16.54
CA ALA A 233 -28.44 -12.28 -16.53
C ALA A 233 -29.30 -11.66 -17.66
N ARG A 234 -29.17 -10.36 -17.92
CA ARG A 234 -29.88 -9.68 -19.02
C ARG A 234 -29.46 -10.21 -20.39
N ILE A 235 -28.17 -10.47 -20.58
CA ILE A 235 -27.66 -11.05 -21.83
C ILE A 235 -28.22 -12.46 -22.02
N GLN A 236 -28.14 -13.28 -20.97
CA GLN A 236 -28.65 -14.65 -21.01
C GLN A 236 -30.14 -14.68 -21.37
N TYR A 237 -30.94 -13.74 -20.84
CA TYR A 237 -32.35 -13.57 -21.21
C TYR A 237 -32.52 -13.32 -22.71
N HIS A 238 -31.86 -12.31 -23.29
CA HIS A 238 -31.98 -12.03 -24.72
C HIS A 238 -31.47 -13.17 -25.62
N LEU A 239 -30.42 -13.89 -25.22
CA LEU A 239 -29.96 -15.06 -25.97
C LEU A 239 -31.00 -16.19 -25.93
N SER A 240 -31.66 -16.41 -24.79
CA SER A 240 -32.71 -17.41 -24.65
C SER A 240 -33.97 -17.06 -25.46
N GLU A 241 -34.29 -15.76 -25.54
CA GLU A 241 -35.36 -15.23 -26.39
C GLU A 241 -35.07 -15.51 -27.88
N LEU A 242 -33.84 -15.26 -28.33
CA LEU A 242 -33.41 -15.57 -29.70
C LEU A 242 -33.47 -17.07 -30.01
N ASP A 243 -33.12 -17.93 -29.04
CA ASP A 243 -33.25 -19.38 -29.19
C ASP A 243 -34.72 -19.80 -29.34
N GLN A 244 -35.63 -19.19 -28.57
CA GLN A 244 -37.08 -19.42 -28.68
C GLN A 244 -37.64 -18.95 -30.04
N GLN A 245 -37.25 -17.74 -30.48
CA GLN A 245 -37.64 -17.19 -31.79
C GLN A 245 -37.15 -18.09 -32.93
N GLN A 246 -35.96 -18.69 -32.81
CA GLN A 246 -35.44 -19.64 -33.80
C GLN A 246 -36.31 -20.89 -33.92
N ALA A 247 -36.83 -21.40 -32.80
CA ALA A 247 -37.75 -22.53 -32.81
C ALA A 247 -39.08 -22.16 -33.48
N GLN A 248 -39.65 -20.99 -33.18
CA GLN A 248 -40.88 -20.50 -33.80
C GLN A 248 -40.71 -20.25 -35.32
N ALA A 249 -39.56 -19.73 -35.74
CA ALA A 249 -39.24 -19.52 -37.16
C ALA A 249 -39.17 -20.83 -37.93
N LYS A 250 -38.60 -21.89 -37.34
CA LYS A 250 -38.61 -23.24 -37.94
C LYS A 250 -40.01 -23.83 -38.09
N GLN A 251 -40.97 -23.39 -37.26
CA GLN A 251 -42.38 -23.79 -37.33
C GLN A 251 -43.22 -22.87 -38.24
N GLY A 252 -42.61 -21.85 -38.86
CA GLY A 252 -43.31 -20.87 -39.70
C GLY A 252 -44.18 -19.88 -38.93
N GLN A 253 -44.06 -19.81 -37.60
CA GLN A 253 -44.89 -18.99 -36.70
C GLN A 253 -44.20 -17.72 -36.19
N TYR A 254 -43.04 -17.38 -36.75
CA TYR A 254 -42.25 -16.25 -36.28
C TYR A 254 -42.91 -14.90 -36.58
N HIS A 255 -43.00 -14.07 -35.56
CA HIS A 255 -43.32 -12.66 -35.64
C HIS A 255 -42.38 -11.89 -34.72
N SER A 256 -41.99 -10.68 -35.12
CA SER A 256 -41.08 -9.85 -34.32
C SER A 256 -41.84 -9.29 -33.11
N THR A 257 -41.45 -9.70 -31.89
CA THR A 257 -42.08 -9.30 -30.62
C THR A 257 -41.35 -8.18 -29.88
N SER A 258 -40.14 -7.86 -30.32
CA SER A 258 -39.27 -6.85 -29.72
C SER A 258 -38.54 -6.06 -30.79
N CYS A 259 -38.11 -4.84 -30.50
CA CYS A 259 -37.43 -4.00 -31.49
C CYS A 259 -35.98 -4.49 -31.71
N PRO A 260 -35.56 -4.83 -32.95
CA PRO A 260 -34.20 -5.31 -33.25
C PRO A 260 -33.06 -4.35 -32.91
N ILE A 261 -33.33 -3.04 -32.78
CA ILE A 261 -32.31 -2.01 -32.53
C ILE A 261 -32.05 -1.82 -31.03
N CYS A 262 -33.11 -1.59 -30.23
CA CYS A 262 -32.99 -1.40 -28.78
C CYS A 262 -33.09 -2.71 -27.99
N LEU A 263 -33.60 -3.77 -28.60
CA LEU A 263 -33.81 -5.11 -28.02
C LEU A 263 -34.88 -5.15 -26.91
N ASP A 264 -35.66 -4.09 -26.75
CA ASP A 264 -36.75 -4.03 -25.79
C ASP A 264 -38.06 -4.52 -26.44
N ASP A 265 -38.94 -5.13 -25.63
CA ASP A 265 -40.20 -5.72 -26.08
C ASP A 265 -41.20 -4.66 -26.54
N PHE A 266 -41.98 -5.01 -27.57
CA PHE A 266 -43.15 -4.22 -27.94
C PHE A 266 -44.25 -4.40 -26.88
N GLN A 267 -45.10 -3.39 -26.71
CA GLN A 267 -46.18 -3.47 -25.72
C GLN A 267 -47.24 -4.48 -26.19
N THR A 268 -47.61 -5.40 -25.30
CA THR A 268 -48.60 -6.48 -25.55
C THR A 268 -50.05 -6.00 -25.53
N THR A 269 -50.29 -4.69 -25.55
CA THR A 269 -51.62 -4.12 -25.62
C THR A 269 -52.25 -4.50 -26.97
N HIS A 270 -53.34 -5.28 -26.94
CA HIS A 270 -54.18 -5.66 -28.10
C HIS A 270 -54.87 -4.46 -28.79
N THR A 271 -54.36 -3.25 -28.62
CA THR A 271 -54.84 -2.04 -29.25
C THR A 271 -54.17 -1.90 -30.61
N HIS A 272 -54.96 -1.76 -31.67
CA HIS A 272 -54.44 -1.25 -32.93
C HIS A 272 -54.40 0.29 -32.83
N PRO A 273 -53.25 0.93 -33.09
CA PRO A 273 -51.98 0.36 -33.57
C PRO A 273 -51.11 -0.28 -32.45
N MET A 274 -50.33 -1.31 -32.82
CA MET A 274 -49.32 -1.94 -31.96
C MET A 274 -48.27 -0.91 -31.52
N MET A 275 -47.96 -0.88 -30.22
CA MET A 275 -47.11 0.15 -29.62
C MET A 275 -45.71 -0.38 -29.33
N GLY A 276 -44.72 0.45 -29.64
CA GLY A 276 -43.31 0.21 -29.41
C GLY A 276 -42.90 0.33 -27.94
N SER A 277 -41.65 -0.03 -27.66
CA SER A 277 -41.05 0.12 -26.33
C SER A 277 -40.98 1.61 -25.91
N ASP A 278 -40.99 2.52 -26.88
CA ASP A 278 -41.01 3.97 -26.74
C ASP A 278 -42.41 4.58 -26.54
N GLY A 279 -43.47 3.76 -26.52
CA GLY A 279 -44.86 4.20 -26.38
C GLY A 279 -45.44 4.85 -27.65
N LEU A 280 -44.75 4.76 -28.79
CA LEU A 280 -45.23 5.23 -30.08
C LEU A 280 -45.68 4.04 -30.95
N PRO A 281 -46.53 4.26 -31.97
CA PRO A 281 -46.88 3.20 -32.91
C PRO A 281 -45.63 2.64 -33.61
N VAL A 282 -45.50 1.31 -33.66
CA VAL A 282 -44.34 0.67 -34.30
C VAL A 282 -44.27 1.00 -35.80
N ARG A 283 -43.04 1.10 -36.31
CA ARG A 283 -42.76 1.35 -37.73
C ARG A 283 -42.69 0.04 -38.51
N TYR A 284 -43.60 -0.14 -39.46
CA TYR A 284 -43.52 -1.23 -40.45
C TYR A 284 -42.78 -0.76 -41.71
N LEU A 285 -41.73 -1.49 -42.08
CA LEU A 285 -40.99 -1.28 -43.32
C LEU A 285 -41.54 -2.17 -44.45
N ARG A 286 -41.36 -1.76 -45.71
CA ARG A 286 -41.82 -2.53 -46.89
C ARG A 286 -41.20 -3.92 -46.98
N CYS A 287 -39.97 -4.07 -46.50
CA CYS A 287 -39.29 -5.36 -46.38
C CYS A 287 -39.90 -6.29 -45.32
N GLY A 288 -40.88 -5.81 -44.54
CA GLY A 288 -41.59 -6.55 -43.49
C GLY A 288 -40.96 -6.47 -42.10
N HIS A 289 -39.87 -5.71 -41.92
CA HIS A 289 -39.25 -5.53 -40.60
C HIS A 289 -39.99 -4.47 -39.78
N VAL A 290 -40.09 -4.71 -38.48
CA VAL A 290 -40.77 -3.87 -37.50
C VAL A 290 -39.76 -3.26 -36.53
N LEU A 291 -39.88 -1.97 -36.24
CA LEU A 291 -38.96 -1.21 -35.38
C LEU A 291 -39.75 -0.24 -34.50
N ASP A 292 -39.16 0.20 -33.38
CA ASP A 292 -39.67 1.39 -32.67
C ASP A 292 -39.51 2.65 -33.53
N GLU A 293 -40.46 3.59 -33.41
CA GLU A 293 -40.46 4.82 -34.21
C GLU A 293 -39.23 5.68 -33.90
N THR A 294 -38.86 5.80 -32.62
CA THR A 294 -37.64 6.50 -32.19
C THR A 294 -36.38 5.86 -32.78
N CYS A 295 -36.23 4.55 -32.67
CA CYS A 295 -35.08 3.82 -33.21
C CYS A 295 -34.96 3.97 -34.73
N TRP A 296 -36.09 3.96 -35.44
CA TRP A 296 -36.12 4.18 -36.90
C TRP A 296 -35.72 5.61 -37.27
N ARG A 297 -36.25 6.60 -36.56
CA ARG A 297 -35.92 8.01 -36.80
C ARG A 297 -34.42 8.27 -36.59
N ASP A 298 -33.85 7.75 -35.50
CA ASP A 298 -32.44 7.92 -35.19
C ASP A 298 -31.55 7.23 -36.25
N TRP A 299 -31.96 6.06 -36.75
CA TRP A 299 -31.26 5.36 -37.82
C TRP A 299 -31.22 6.16 -39.14
N THR A 300 -32.34 6.79 -39.50
CA THR A 300 -32.46 7.54 -40.75
C THR A 300 -31.89 8.94 -40.69
N ALA A 301 -31.88 9.57 -39.51
CA ALA A 301 -31.34 10.93 -39.31
C ALA A 301 -29.86 11.06 -39.69
N THR A 302 -29.11 9.96 -39.67
CA THR A 302 -27.66 9.96 -39.89
C THR A 302 -27.26 9.45 -41.29
N ARG A 303 -28.20 9.12 -42.18
CA ARG A 303 -27.92 8.43 -43.45
C ARG A 303 -28.49 9.13 -44.67
N PHE A 304 -27.70 9.14 -45.75
CA PHE A 304 -28.09 9.68 -47.07
C PHE A 304 -29.04 8.71 -47.82
N ASP A 305 -28.75 7.41 -47.78
CA ASP A 305 -29.60 6.37 -48.38
C ASP A 305 -30.48 5.69 -47.31
N ILE A 306 -31.80 5.90 -47.40
CA ILE A 306 -32.77 5.33 -46.46
C ILE A 306 -32.96 3.84 -46.76
N THR A 307 -32.22 3.01 -46.03
CA THR A 307 -32.23 1.55 -46.13
C THR A 307 -32.63 0.90 -44.81
N CYS A 308 -33.22 -0.29 -44.90
CA CYS A 308 -33.53 -1.09 -43.72
C CYS A 308 -32.26 -1.47 -42.95
N PRO A 309 -32.20 -1.33 -41.61
CA PRO A 309 -31.04 -1.72 -40.81
C PRO A 309 -30.70 -3.22 -40.88
N ILE A 310 -31.70 -4.05 -41.17
CA ILE A 310 -31.61 -5.50 -41.08
C ILE A 310 -31.22 -6.10 -42.44
N CYS A 311 -32.06 -5.93 -43.47
CA CYS A 311 -31.83 -6.50 -44.81
C CYS A 311 -31.18 -5.54 -45.81
N ARG A 312 -31.00 -4.26 -45.45
CA ARG A 312 -30.43 -3.20 -46.32
C ARG A 312 -31.22 -2.89 -47.59
N GLU A 313 -32.46 -3.37 -47.71
CA GLU A 313 -33.34 -2.97 -48.81
C GLU A 313 -33.68 -1.47 -48.75
N PRO A 314 -33.71 -0.76 -49.90
CA PRO A 314 -34.10 0.64 -49.94
C PRO A 314 -35.58 0.80 -49.60
N VAL A 315 -35.89 1.80 -48.78
CA VAL A 315 -37.30 2.12 -48.41
C VAL A 315 -37.98 2.92 -49.54
N SER A 316 -37.20 3.55 -50.41
CA SER A 316 -37.66 4.32 -51.57
C SER A 316 -37.27 3.67 -52.89
N SER A 317 -38.05 2.71 -53.39
CA SER A 317 -38.03 2.38 -54.83
C SER A 317 -39.45 2.17 -55.35
N ARG A 318 -39.74 2.85 -56.47
CA ARG A 318 -40.98 2.73 -57.25
C ARG A 318 -41.09 1.32 -57.82
N LEU A 319 -42.31 0.82 -57.81
CA LEU A 319 -42.72 -0.43 -58.46
C LEU A 319 -42.41 -0.38 -59.96
N GLN A 320 -41.88 -1.48 -60.49
CA GLN A 320 -42.28 -1.94 -61.81
C GLN A 320 -42.96 -3.29 -61.61
N GLU A 321 -44.24 -3.31 -61.97
CA GLU A 321 -45.09 -4.50 -62.02
C GLU A 321 -44.50 -5.49 -63.02
N ASP A 322 -44.43 -6.76 -62.64
CA ASP A 322 -44.68 -7.84 -63.59
C ASP A 322 -45.33 -9.00 -62.83
N THR A 323 -46.57 -9.27 -63.23
CA THR A 323 -47.49 -10.24 -62.65
C THR A 323 -47.35 -11.59 -63.39
N GLU A 324 -47.72 -12.66 -62.69
CA GLU A 324 -48.15 -13.95 -63.24
C GLU A 324 -47.08 -14.96 -63.70
N ARG A 325 -46.50 -15.65 -62.71
CA ARG A 325 -46.47 -17.13 -62.71
C ARG A 325 -46.02 -17.62 -61.33
N HIS A 326 -46.65 -18.69 -60.83
CA HIS A 326 -46.20 -19.63 -59.79
C HIS A 326 -46.94 -19.63 -58.44
N GLU A 327 -48.11 -20.27 -58.40
CA GLU A 327 -48.81 -20.58 -57.13
C GLU A 327 -48.31 -21.85 -56.42
N LEU A 328 -47.60 -22.76 -57.09
CA LEU A 328 -47.03 -23.96 -56.45
C LEU A 328 -45.53 -23.87 -56.11
N LEU A 329 -44.78 -22.93 -56.71
CA LEU A 329 -43.43 -22.55 -56.23
C LEU A 329 -43.48 -21.43 -55.16
N ARG A 330 -44.61 -20.71 -55.02
CA ARG A 330 -44.82 -19.66 -54.00
C ARG A 330 -44.59 -20.17 -52.57
N HIS A 331 -45.16 -21.32 -52.20
CA HIS A 331 -45.04 -21.82 -50.82
C HIS A 331 -43.61 -22.21 -50.40
N ARG A 332 -42.82 -22.87 -51.26
CA ARG A 332 -41.42 -23.20 -50.95
C ARG A 332 -40.52 -21.96 -50.95
N TRP A 333 -40.74 -21.05 -51.89
CA TRP A 333 -40.02 -19.77 -51.93
C TRP A 333 -40.36 -18.90 -50.71
N ASP A 334 -41.60 -18.93 -50.22
CA ASP A 334 -42.03 -18.19 -49.04
C ASP A 334 -41.40 -18.70 -47.74
N ASP A 335 -41.14 -20.01 -47.61
CA ASP A 335 -40.49 -20.58 -46.43
C ASP A 335 -38.98 -20.29 -46.41
N GLU A 336 -38.29 -20.48 -47.54
CA GLU A 336 -36.86 -20.12 -47.65
C GLU A 336 -36.62 -18.63 -47.45
N LEU A 337 -37.51 -17.79 -47.98
CA LEU A 337 -37.41 -16.34 -47.86
C LEU A 337 -37.75 -15.86 -46.43
N ARG A 338 -38.72 -16.49 -45.75
CA ARG A 338 -38.98 -16.28 -44.31
C ARG A 338 -37.78 -16.68 -43.46
N GLN A 339 -37.19 -17.84 -43.72
CA GLN A 339 -35.99 -18.30 -43.00
C GLN A 339 -34.80 -17.36 -43.23
N ARG A 340 -34.63 -16.85 -44.45
CA ARG A 340 -33.58 -15.87 -44.76
C ARG A 340 -33.79 -14.56 -44.02
N ARG A 341 -34.99 -13.98 -44.03
CA ARG A 341 -35.30 -12.75 -43.29
C ARG A 341 -35.08 -12.93 -41.78
N TYR A 342 -35.53 -14.05 -41.22
CA TYR A 342 -35.27 -14.38 -39.82
C TYR A 342 -33.76 -14.45 -39.52
N ARG A 343 -32.96 -15.08 -40.40
CA ARG A 343 -31.51 -15.18 -40.22
C ARG A 343 -30.83 -13.80 -40.25
N GLU A 344 -31.26 -12.92 -41.16
CA GLU A 344 -30.76 -11.54 -41.24
C GLU A 344 -31.10 -10.76 -39.95
N GLU A 345 -32.33 -10.87 -39.46
CA GLU A 345 -32.78 -10.25 -38.20
C GLU A 345 -32.03 -10.81 -36.98
N ARG A 346 -31.91 -12.13 -36.85
CA ARG A 346 -31.15 -12.78 -35.78
C ARG A 346 -29.70 -12.31 -35.76
N ASN A 347 -29.03 -12.28 -36.91
CA ASN A 347 -27.65 -11.84 -37.01
C ASN A 347 -27.51 -10.36 -36.63
N PHE A 348 -28.46 -9.51 -37.05
CA PHE A 348 -28.49 -8.11 -36.64
C PHE A 348 -28.62 -7.96 -35.11
N ARG A 349 -29.56 -8.68 -34.48
CA ARG A 349 -29.76 -8.67 -33.02
C ARG A 349 -28.51 -9.12 -32.27
N LEU A 350 -27.84 -10.17 -32.74
CA LEU A 350 -26.57 -10.65 -32.17
C LEU A 350 -25.47 -9.57 -32.22
N HIS A 351 -25.32 -8.86 -33.34
CA HIS A 351 -24.37 -7.74 -33.44
C HIS A 351 -24.76 -6.54 -32.55
N ARG A 352 -26.05 -6.27 -32.37
CA ARG A 352 -26.53 -5.23 -31.44
C ARG A 352 -26.24 -5.61 -29.99
N LEU A 353 -26.49 -6.86 -29.62
CA LEU A 353 -26.12 -7.40 -28.31
C LEU A 353 -24.62 -7.29 -28.04
N GLN A 354 -23.77 -7.67 -29.01
CA GLN A 354 -22.32 -7.52 -28.93
C GLN A 354 -21.90 -6.06 -28.70
N SER A 355 -22.47 -5.14 -29.47
CA SER A 355 -22.15 -3.71 -29.38
C SER A 355 -22.54 -3.14 -28.01
N ARG A 356 -23.63 -3.64 -27.41
CA ARG A 356 -24.12 -3.19 -26.10
C ARG A 356 -23.35 -3.83 -24.94
N TYR A 357 -22.89 -5.07 -25.09
CA TYR A 357 -22.22 -5.84 -24.04
C TYR A 357 -20.89 -6.48 -24.49
N PRO A 358 -19.89 -5.66 -24.87
CA PRO A 358 -18.65 -6.16 -25.47
C PRO A 358 -17.79 -7.03 -24.54
N ARG A 359 -17.94 -6.88 -23.21
CA ARG A 359 -17.20 -7.70 -22.21
C ARG A 359 -17.69 -9.15 -22.15
N HIS A 360 -18.98 -9.36 -22.38
CA HIS A 360 -19.64 -10.66 -22.21
C HIS A 360 -19.92 -11.35 -23.56
N ILE A 361 -20.06 -10.58 -24.64
CA ILE A 361 -20.25 -11.11 -25.99
C ILE A 361 -19.03 -10.74 -26.83
N ARG A 362 -18.09 -11.68 -26.90
CA ARG A 362 -16.85 -11.53 -27.66
C ARG A 362 -17.11 -11.62 -29.17
N PRO A 363 -16.32 -10.94 -30.02
CA PRO A 363 -16.44 -11.07 -31.48
C PRO A 363 -16.39 -12.51 -31.99
N SER A 364 -15.60 -13.37 -31.33
CA SER A 364 -15.48 -14.80 -31.66
C SER A 364 -16.77 -15.59 -31.42
N LEU A 365 -17.56 -15.21 -30.42
CA LEU A 365 -18.88 -15.83 -30.17
C LEU A 365 -19.82 -15.49 -31.33
N ILE A 366 -19.85 -14.21 -31.73
CA ILE A 366 -20.68 -13.77 -32.85
C ILE A 366 -20.31 -14.49 -34.14
N GLN A 367 -19.01 -14.55 -34.48
CA GLN A 367 -18.56 -15.25 -35.68
C GLN A 367 -19.03 -16.72 -35.71
N THR A 368 -18.95 -17.40 -34.56
CA THR A 368 -19.44 -18.77 -34.40
C THR A 368 -20.97 -18.85 -34.56
N TRP A 369 -21.71 -18.01 -33.84
CA TRP A 369 -23.18 -18.01 -33.80
C TRP A 369 -23.85 -17.60 -35.11
N THR A 370 -23.18 -16.78 -35.92
CA THR A 370 -23.65 -16.36 -37.25
C THR A 370 -23.24 -17.33 -38.36
N SER A 371 -22.40 -18.33 -38.06
CA SER A 371 -21.97 -19.30 -39.07
C SER A 371 -23.12 -20.20 -39.52
N ALA A 372 -23.11 -20.61 -40.79
CA ALA A 372 -24.15 -21.46 -41.35
C ALA A 372 -24.21 -22.87 -40.71
N GLN A 373 -23.14 -23.29 -40.02
CA GLN A 373 -23.01 -24.60 -39.41
C GLN A 373 -23.46 -24.62 -37.93
N TYR A 374 -23.75 -23.47 -37.33
CA TYR A 374 -24.15 -23.38 -35.94
C TYR A 374 -25.61 -23.77 -35.75
N SER A 375 -25.85 -24.81 -34.94
CA SER A 375 -27.19 -25.33 -34.62
C SER A 375 -27.49 -25.41 -33.12
N GLY A 376 -26.56 -24.97 -32.28
CA GLY A 376 -26.68 -24.98 -30.81
C GLY A 376 -27.60 -23.87 -30.26
N LEU A 377 -27.85 -23.95 -28.96
CA LEU A 377 -28.56 -22.92 -28.19
C LEU A 377 -27.57 -21.84 -27.72
N LEU A 378 -27.81 -20.59 -28.08
CA LEU A 378 -26.98 -19.44 -27.78
C LEU A 378 -26.78 -19.25 -26.27
N ALA A 379 -27.87 -19.35 -25.50
CA ALA A 379 -27.84 -19.13 -24.05
C ALA A 379 -27.11 -20.25 -23.28
N GLN A 380 -26.93 -21.42 -23.91
CA GLN A 380 -26.28 -22.60 -23.34
C GLN A 380 -24.90 -22.87 -23.96
N ASP A 381 -24.41 -21.97 -24.81
CA ASP A 381 -23.12 -22.12 -25.46
C ASP A 381 -22.00 -22.22 -24.40
N PRO A 382 -21.18 -23.29 -24.39
CA PRO A 382 -20.15 -23.48 -23.37
C PRO A 382 -19.12 -22.35 -23.31
N ALA A 383 -18.86 -21.65 -24.42
CA ALA A 383 -17.94 -20.53 -24.44
C ALA A 383 -18.55 -19.26 -23.82
N PHE A 384 -19.88 -19.11 -23.86
CA PHE A 384 -20.60 -18.06 -23.16
C PHE A 384 -20.78 -18.39 -21.67
N VAL A 385 -21.20 -19.61 -21.33
CA VAL A 385 -21.48 -20.03 -19.94
C VAL A 385 -20.23 -19.92 -19.05
N ARG A 386 -19.03 -20.15 -19.59
CA ARG A 386 -17.76 -19.95 -18.87
C ARG A 386 -17.50 -18.51 -18.45
N LEU A 387 -18.22 -17.54 -19.01
CA LEU A 387 -18.13 -16.13 -18.65
C LEU A 387 -19.04 -15.74 -17.49
N ASP A 388 -19.76 -16.70 -16.87
CA ASP A 388 -20.59 -16.46 -15.69
C ASP A 388 -19.73 -15.98 -14.50
N PRO A 389 -19.98 -14.76 -13.98
CA PRO A 389 -19.26 -14.21 -12.83
C PRO A 389 -19.32 -15.10 -11.57
N ARG A 390 -20.31 -15.98 -11.44
CA ARG A 390 -20.49 -16.87 -10.28
C ARG A 390 -19.44 -17.99 -10.21
N LEU A 391 -18.81 -18.34 -11.32
CA LEU A 391 -17.85 -19.44 -11.40
C LEU A 391 -16.41 -19.04 -10.99
N ARG A 392 -16.14 -17.76 -10.69
CA ARG A 392 -14.80 -17.24 -10.37
C ARG A 392 -14.41 -17.33 -8.88
N ASP A 393 -15.38 -17.45 -7.96
CA ASP A 393 -15.16 -17.30 -6.51
C ASP A 393 -14.49 -18.52 -5.80
N THR A 394 -14.28 -19.65 -6.49
CA THR A 394 -13.88 -20.93 -5.85
C THR A 394 -12.37 -21.19 -5.76
N THR A 395 -11.49 -20.26 -6.14
CA THR A 395 -10.06 -20.59 -6.37
C THR A 395 -9.03 -20.01 -5.39
N ASN A 396 -9.36 -19.10 -4.47
CA ASN A 396 -8.33 -18.36 -3.69
C ASN A 396 -8.59 -18.25 -2.18
N THR A 397 -8.38 -19.32 -1.41
CA THR A 397 -8.16 -19.21 0.05
C THR A 397 -7.04 -20.13 0.52
N THR A 398 -5.89 -19.55 0.88
CA THR A 398 -4.86 -20.25 1.67
C THR A 398 -4.35 -19.35 2.81
N SER A 399 -4.23 -20.01 3.96
CA SER A 399 -3.92 -19.60 5.32
C SER A 399 -2.60 -18.86 5.57
N SER A 400 -2.56 -18.01 6.60
CA SER A 400 -1.32 -17.67 7.32
C SER A 400 -1.53 -17.76 8.84
N ASN A 401 -0.74 -18.64 9.47
CA ASN A 401 -0.65 -18.80 10.92
C ASN A 401 0.39 -17.85 11.54
N SER A 402 0.07 -17.44 12.77
CA SER A 402 0.85 -16.70 13.76
C SER A 402 2.12 -17.41 14.24
N HIS A 403 3.10 -16.65 14.76
CA HIS A 403 3.90 -17.09 15.90
C HIS A 403 4.40 -15.92 16.77
N SER A 404 4.43 -16.21 18.07
CA SER A 404 4.90 -15.41 19.20
C SER A 404 6.14 -16.07 19.82
N SER A 405 6.94 -15.31 20.57
CA SER A 405 7.74 -15.81 21.70
C SER A 405 8.35 -14.65 22.48
N GLY A 406 8.61 -14.85 23.78
CA GLY A 406 9.22 -13.87 24.69
C GLY A 406 10.27 -14.48 25.63
N PHE A 407 10.66 -13.65 26.63
CA PHE A 407 11.32 -13.89 27.94
C PHE A 407 12.78 -13.41 28.20
N GLY A 408 12.97 -12.63 29.30
CA GLY A 408 13.76 -13.01 30.50
C GLY A 408 15.16 -12.42 30.83
N GLY A 409 15.30 -11.57 31.87
CA GLY A 409 16.44 -11.50 32.82
C GLY A 409 17.35 -10.24 32.88
N GLY A 410 17.27 -9.46 33.99
CA GLY A 410 18.26 -8.52 34.58
C GLY A 410 18.82 -7.41 33.68
N ARG A 411 18.15 -6.26 33.63
CA ARG A 411 18.15 -5.40 32.44
C ARG A 411 18.09 -3.93 32.80
N SER A 412 18.88 -3.10 32.12
CA SER A 412 18.43 -1.77 31.69
C SER A 412 16.96 -1.86 31.26
N SER A 413 16.02 -1.23 31.96
CA SER A 413 14.59 -1.51 31.69
C SER A 413 14.10 -0.83 30.42
N GLY A 414 14.90 0.08 29.86
CA GLY A 414 14.58 0.85 28.69
C GLY A 414 15.57 2.00 28.50
N GLY A 415 15.24 2.83 27.53
CA GLY A 415 16.04 3.97 27.14
C GLY A 415 15.49 4.54 25.85
N GLY A 416 16.02 5.69 25.46
CA GLY A 416 15.67 6.36 24.22
C GLY A 416 16.94 6.90 23.59
N GLY A 417 16.96 6.92 22.26
CA GLY A 417 18.11 7.37 21.51
C GLY A 417 17.68 7.95 20.18
N GLY A 418 18.62 8.63 19.54
CA GLY A 418 18.34 9.27 18.27
C GLY A 418 19.61 9.55 17.47
N THR A 419 19.39 9.85 16.19
CA THR A 419 20.42 10.28 15.26
C THR A 419 20.33 11.80 15.05
N TRP A 420 21.42 12.45 14.62
CA TRP A 420 21.43 13.91 14.44
C TRP A 420 21.94 14.43 13.10
#